data_AF-A0A849QQC7-F1
#
_entry.id   AF-A0A849QQC7-F1
#
_cell.length_a   1.000
_cell.length_b   1.000
_cell.length_c   1.000
_cell.angle_alpha   90.00
_cell.angle_beta   90.00
_cell.angle_gamma   90.00
#
_symmetry.space_group_name_H-M   'P 1'
#
loop_
_entity.id
_entity.type
_entity.pdbx_description
1 polymer ?
#
loop_
_entity_poly.entity_id
_entity_poly.type
_entity_poly.pdbx_seq_one_letter_code
_entity_poly.pdbx_strand_id
1 'polypeptide(L)' 'MSQNSQTPRGEMVNIMLNGAEVQADPYWSLLEVIQFYGIDIPTLCHDEGLTPYGVCRLCVVEIGSGDKTKLVAS' A
#
# COMPACT_ATOMS: atom_id res chain seq x y z
N MET A 1 -22.24 10.74 24.65
CA MET A 1 -21.94 9.62 23.74
C MET A 1 -22.13 10.12 22.33
N SER A 2 -21.16 10.90 21.85
CA SER A 2 -21.24 11.53 20.52
C SER A 2 -20.87 10.52 19.46
N GLN A 3 -21.86 10.26 18.61
CA GLN A 3 -21.71 9.69 17.29
C GLN A 3 -20.64 10.50 16.54
N ASN A 4 -19.59 9.85 16.02
CA ASN A 4 -18.92 10.38 14.83
C ASN A 4 -18.59 9.25 13.86
N SER A 5 -19.65 8.84 13.17
CA SER A 5 -19.62 7.98 12.01
C SER A 5 -19.15 8.82 10.81
N GLN A 6 -17.84 8.93 10.60
CA GLN A 6 -17.25 9.51 9.39
C GLN A 6 -16.16 8.59 8.88
N THR A 7 -16.55 7.59 8.08
CA THR A 7 -15.67 7.06 7.04
C THR A 7 -16.30 7.49 5.72
N PRO A 8 -15.74 8.49 5.02
CA PRO A 8 -16.30 8.93 3.76
C PRO A 8 -16.10 7.81 2.72
N ARG A 9 -17.21 7.42 2.09
CA ARG A 9 -17.24 6.56 0.90
C ARG A 9 -16.44 7.25 -0.20
N GLY A 10 -15.24 6.77 -0.50
CA GLY A 10 -14.45 7.20 -1.67
C GLY A 10 -13.45 8.34 -1.46
N GLU A 11 -12.96 8.56 -0.23
CA GLU A 11 -11.82 9.48 -0.05
C GLU A 11 -10.52 8.76 -0.41
N MET A 12 -10.13 8.89 -1.67
CA MET A 12 -8.81 8.46 -2.14
C MET A 12 -7.75 9.21 -1.33
N VAL A 13 -6.75 8.48 -0.85
CA VAL A 13 -5.60 9.07 -0.17
C VAL A 13 -4.55 9.45 -1.21
N ASN A 14 -4.01 10.66 -1.11
CA ASN A 14 -2.85 11.05 -1.91
C ASN A 14 -1.60 10.44 -1.29
N ILE A 15 -0.87 9.66 -2.07
CA ILE A 15 0.44 9.12 -1.70
C ILE A 15 1.48 9.48 -2.77
N MET A 16 2.74 9.47 -2.38
CA MET A 16 3.86 9.67 -3.30
C MET A 16 4.48 8.32 -3.61
N LEU A 17 4.43 7.91 -4.87
CA LEU A 17 4.93 6.62 -5.35
C LEU A 17 6.03 6.87 -6.37
N ASN A 18 7.28 6.52 -6.03
CA ASN A 18 8.47 6.73 -6.88
C ASN A 18 8.62 8.18 -7.41
N GLY A 19 8.19 9.17 -6.63
CA GLY A 19 8.22 10.59 -7.02
C GLY A 19 7.01 11.07 -7.82
N ALA A 20 6.03 10.20 -8.12
CA ALA A 20 4.75 10.58 -8.70
C ALA A 20 3.69 10.74 -7.61
N GLU A 21 2.86 11.78 -7.70
CA GLU A 21 1.69 11.94 -6.84
C GLU A 21 0.55 11.09 -7.41
N VAL A 22 0.05 10.17 -6.59
CA VAL A 22 -0.96 9.20 -6.99
C VAL A 22 -2.08 9.12 -5.95
N GLN A 23 -3.26 8.70 -6.41
CA GLN A 23 -4.43 8.49 -5.55
C GLN A 23 -4.62 6.99 -5.31
N ALA A 24 -4.79 6.60 -4.05
CA ALA A 24 -5.00 5.21 -3.67
C ALA A 24 -6.25 5.07 -2.81
N ASP A 25 -6.91 3.92 -2.90
CA ASP A 25 -7.97 3.58 -1.96
C ASP A 25 -7.34 3.23 -0.60
N PRO A 26 -7.80 3.82 0.53
CA PRO A 26 -7.26 3.51 1.86
C PRO A 26 -7.48 2.05 2.30
N TYR A 27 -8.37 1.31 1.64
CA TYR A 27 -8.60 -0.11 1.91
C TYR A 27 -7.67 -1.05 1.13
N TRP A 28 -6.94 -0.54 0.14
CA TRP A 28 -5.98 -1.33 -0.62
C TRP A 28 -4.67 -1.46 0.15
N SER A 29 -4.06 -2.64 0.01
CA SER A 29 -2.68 -2.86 0.39
C SER A 29 -1.74 -2.06 -0.51
N LEU A 30 -0.54 -1.78 -0.02
CA LEU A 30 0.45 -1.04 -0.79
C LEU A 30 0.83 -1.79 -2.08
N LEU A 31 0.86 -3.13 -2.04
CA LEU A 31 1.15 -3.96 -3.18
C LEU A 31 0.09 -3.82 -4.29
N GLU A 32 -1.20 -3.85 -3.93
CA GLU A 32 -2.30 -3.66 -4.89
C GLU A 32 -2.24 -2.28 -5.54
N VAL A 33 -1.96 -1.23 -4.76
CA VAL A 33 -1.79 0.13 -5.30
C VAL A 33 -0.62 0.17 -6.28
N ILE A 34 0.53 -0.40 -5.93
CA ILE A 34 1.72 -0.39 -6.78
C ILE A 34 1.46 -1.15 -8.09
N GLN A 35 0.81 -2.31 -8.02
CA GLN A 35 0.41 -3.09 -9.21
C GLN A 35 -0.61 -2.35 -10.07
N PHE A 36 -1.59 -1.67 -9.46
CA PHE A 36 -2.58 -0.86 -10.18
C PHE A 36 -1.93 0.26 -11.00
N TYR A 37 -0.86 0.87 -10.47
CA TYR A 37 -0.06 1.87 -11.19
C TYR A 37 0.96 1.28 -12.18
N GLY A 38 0.93 -0.03 -12.41
CA GLY A 38 1.72 -0.71 -13.44
C GLY A 38 3.16 -1.03 -13.03
N ILE A 39 3.45 -1.04 -11.73
CA ILE A 39 4.77 -1.42 -11.21
C ILE A 39 4.67 -2.87 -10.72
N ASP A 40 5.25 -3.78 -11.48
CA ASP A 40 5.31 -5.18 -11.09
C ASP A 40 6.40 -5.41 -10.05
N ILE A 41 5.97 -5.83 -8.86
CA ILE A 41 6.84 -6.28 -7.79
C ILE A 41 6.71 -7.81 -7.70
N PRO A 42 7.84 -8.55 -7.71
CA PRO A 42 7.78 -10.00 -7.58
C PRO A 42 7.16 -10.39 -6.24
N THR A 43 6.13 -11.21 -6.30
CA THR A 43 5.44 -11.75 -5.13
C THR A 43 5.33 -13.26 -5.28
N LEU A 44 5.35 -13.96 -4.14
CA LEU A 44 5.25 -15.42 -4.11
C LEU A 44 4.26 -15.90 -3.04
N CYS A 45 4.11 -15.09 -2.00
CA CYS A 45 3.25 -15.36 -0.85
C CYS A 45 2.02 -14.45 -0.79
N HIS A 46 1.80 -13.64 -1.84
CA HIS A 46 0.61 -12.81 -2.00
C HIS A 46 -0.23 -13.40 -3.13
N ASP A 47 -1.46 -13.79 -2.81
CA ASP A 47 -2.43 -14.39 -3.71
C ASP A 47 -3.82 -13.89 -3.29
N GLU A 48 -4.66 -13.51 -4.26
CA GLU A 48 -5.99 -12.89 -4.00
C GLU A 48 -6.93 -13.79 -3.18
N GLY A 49 -6.73 -15.11 -3.23
CA GLY A 49 -7.55 -16.08 -2.50
C GLY A 49 -7.05 -16.37 -1.08
N LEU A 50 -5.90 -15.82 -0.67
CA LEU A 50 -5.24 -16.13 0.60
C LEU A 50 -5.02 -14.87 1.43
N THR A 51 -4.97 -15.05 2.76
CA THR A 51 -4.60 -13.96 3.66
C THR A 51 -3.12 -13.58 3.45
N PRO A 52 -2.79 -12.29 3.25
CA PRO A 52 -1.42 -11.85 3.05
C PRO A 52 -0.56 -12.12 4.29
N TYR A 53 0.59 -12.77 4.10
CA TYR A 53 1.45 -13.22 5.20
C TYR A 53 2.85 -12.59 5.21
N GLY A 54 3.35 -12.07 4.07
CA GLY A 54 4.62 -11.33 4.02
C GLY A 54 5.90 -12.14 4.32
N VAL A 55 5.87 -13.48 4.20
CA VAL A 55 7.03 -14.35 4.50
C VAL A 55 8.08 -14.38 3.41
N CYS A 56 7.69 -14.21 2.16
CA CYS A 56 8.58 -14.33 1.01
C CYS A 56 9.56 -13.15 0.88
N ARG A 57 9.22 -11.98 1.48
CA ARG A 57 10.06 -10.76 1.49
C ARG A 57 10.56 -10.30 0.11
N LEU A 58 9.88 -10.68 -0.96
CA LEU A 58 10.18 -10.21 -2.32
C LEU A 58 9.56 -8.84 -2.58
N CYS A 59 8.44 -8.52 -1.93
CA CYS A 59 7.70 -7.26 -2.04
C CYS A 59 8.10 -6.20 -1.00
N VAL A 60 9.40 -6.09 -0.71
CA VAL A 60 9.91 -5.09 0.23
C VAL A 60 9.97 -3.72 -0.44
N VAL A 61 9.40 -2.73 0.23
CA VAL A 61 9.38 -1.34 -0.21
C VAL A 61 9.96 -0.43 0.87
N GLU A 62 10.39 0.75 0.46
CA GLU A 62 10.90 1.79 1.33
C GLU A 62 9.85 2.86 1.55
N ILE A 63 9.47 3.09 2.81
CA ILE A 63 8.51 4.12 3.20
C ILE A 63 9.26 5.21 3.97
N GLY A 64 9.18 6.45 3.49
CA GLY A 64 9.79 7.61 4.13
C GLY A 64 10.43 8.53 3.11
N SER A 65 11.16 9.54 3.60
CA SER A 65 11.93 10.46 2.78
C SER A 65 13.23 10.83 3.49
N GLY A 66 14.33 10.93 2.75
CA GLY A 66 15.67 11.23 3.27
C GLY A 66 16.18 10.15 4.23
N ASP A 67 16.82 10.57 5.33
CA ASP A 67 17.48 9.67 6.29
C ASP A 67 16.51 8.89 7.21
N LYS A 68 15.20 9.06 7.05
CA LYS A 68 14.16 8.42 7.87
C LYS A 68 13.30 7.49 7.04
N THR A 69 13.90 6.42 6.54
CA THR A 69 13.19 5.43 5.76
C THR A 69 13.03 4.12 6.52
N LYS A 70 11.90 3.47 6.30
CA LYS A 70 11.56 2.17 6.89
C LYS A 70 11.31 1.19 5.76
N LEU A 71 12.07 0.10 5.77
CA LEU A 71 11.79 -1.05 4.91
C LEU A 71 10.61 -1.82 5.50
N VAL A 72 9.58 -2.03 4.69
CA VAL A 72 8.43 -2.85 5.06
C VAL A 72 8.14 -3.87 3.96
N ALA A 73 7.70 -5.05 4.37
CA ALA A 73 7.10 -5.99 3.45
C ALA A 73 5.63 -5.63 3.30
N SER A 74 5.17 -5.59 2.05
CA SER A 74 3.77 -5.33 1.70
C SER A 74 2.90 -6.56 1.89
#